data_AF-A0A3D8R2C3-F1
#
_entry.id   AF-A0A3D8R2C3-F1
#
_cell.length_a   1.000
_cell.length_b   1.000
_cell.length_c   1.000
_cell.angle_alpha   90.00
_cell.angle_beta   90.00
_cell.angle_gamma   90.00
#
_symmetry.space_group_name_H-M   'P 1'
#
loop_
_entity.id
_entity.type
_entity.pdbx_description
1 polymer ?
#
loop_
_entity_poly.entity_id
_entity_poly.type
_entity_poly.pdbx_seq_one_letter_code
_entity_poly.pdbx_strand_id
1 'polypeptide(L)'
;MQHYYALLPRFDITPSALLVETEDIMSMTRQIRDSIVSSTIPSITTFANVVQPLIDRENASLCSLKIPLVFAIVSDDQEVRNASRAAEKLAVEPDTQELMDKIIALLVAVVAEKWREEKEKLAAQAE
;
A
#
# COMPACT_ATOMS: atom_id res chain seq x y z
N MET A 1 13.88 10.72 -3.19
CA MET A 1 13.09 9.93 -4.15
C MET A 1 13.64 8.52 -4.15
N GLN A 2 12.98 7.58 -3.48
CA GLN A 2 13.27 6.15 -3.69
C GLN A 2 12.64 5.78 -5.04
N HIS A 3 13.46 5.39 -6.00
CA HIS A 3 12.99 4.92 -7.30
C HIS A 3 12.32 3.55 -7.09
N TYR A 4 11.00 3.50 -7.22
CA TYR A 4 10.26 2.25 -7.30
C TYR A 4 10.52 1.61 -8.67
N TYR A 5 11.62 0.87 -8.78
CA TYR A 5 11.79 -0.06 -9.90
C TYR A 5 10.83 -1.21 -9.67
N ALA A 6 9.82 -1.33 -10.54
CA ALA A 6 9.01 -2.54 -10.60
C ALA A 6 9.94 -3.71 -10.96
N LEU A 7 10.30 -4.50 -9.94
CA LEU A 7 11.10 -5.70 -10.13
C LEU A 7 10.29 -6.68 -10.98
N LEU A 8 10.98 -7.34 -11.92
CA LEU A 8 10.34 -8.36 -12.73
C LEU A 8 9.80 -9.50 -11.84
N PRO A 9 8.70 -10.15 -12.26
CA PRO A 9 8.17 -11.31 -11.55
C PRO A 9 9.23 -12.38 -11.36
N ARG A 10 9.41 -12.86 -10.12
CA ARG A 10 10.23 -14.04 -9.83
C ARG A 10 9.35 -15.29 -9.84
N PHE A 11 9.68 -16.26 -10.70
CA PHE A 11 8.94 -17.52 -10.84
C PHE A 11 9.61 -18.71 -10.15
N ASP A 12 10.78 -18.49 -9.56
CA ASP A 12 11.62 -19.46 -8.88
C ASP A 12 11.56 -19.30 -7.34
N ILE A 13 10.46 -18.75 -6.83
CA ILE A 13 10.30 -18.46 -5.40
C ILE A 13 10.17 -19.75 -4.57
N THR A 14 10.83 -19.80 -3.43
CA THR A 14 10.67 -20.89 -2.45
C THR A 14 9.46 -20.63 -1.56
N PRO A 15 8.84 -21.68 -0.95
CA PRO A 15 7.75 -21.50 0.00
C PRO A 15 8.07 -20.53 1.14
N SER A 16 9.30 -20.60 1.70
CA SER A 16 9.75 -19.71 2.77
C SER A 16 9.95 -18.27 2.31
N ALA A 17 10.53 -18.07 1.12
CA ALA A 17 10.72 -16.73 0.56
C ALA A 17 9.39 -16.03 0.32
N LEU A 18 8.34 -16.77 -0.08
CA LEU A 18 7.01 -16.23 -0.32
C LEU A 18 6.38 -15.66 0.97
N LEU A 19 6.50 -16.38 2.08
CA LEU A 19 6.00 -15.92 3.38
C LEU A 19 6.79 -14.73 3.91
N VAL A 20 8.12 -14.79 3.87
CA VAL A 20 9.00 -13.69 4.32
C VAL A 20 8.74 -12.42 3.51
N GLU A 21 8.66 -12.52 2.18
CA GLU A 21 8.38 -11.36 1.34
C GLU A 21 7.00 -10.76 1.64
N THR A 22 6.01 -11.58 1.95
CA THR A 22 4.68 -11.11 2.35
C THR A 22 4.71 -10.38 3.69
N GLU A 23 5.41 -10.93 4.69
CA GLU A 23 5.59 -10.30 6.00
C GLU A 23 6.32 -8.96 5.90
N ASP A 24 7.39 -8.91 5.10
CA ASP A 24 8.15 -7.69 4.84
C ASP A 24 7.27 -6.61 4.19
N ILE A 25 6.45 -7.00 3.21
CA ILE A 25 5.50 -6.09 2.55
C ILE A 25 4.51 -5.53 3.59
N MET A 26 3.91 -6.37 4.41
CA MET A 26 2.96 -5.93 5.44
C MET A 26 3.62 -5.02 6.49
N SER A 27 4.83 -5.36 6.93
CA SER A 27 5.62 -4.55 7.87
C SER A 27 5.91 -3.16 7.29
N MET A 28 6.32 -3.09 6.03
CA MET A 28 6.62 -1.83 5.35
C MET A 28 5.37 -0.95 5.20
N THR A 29 4.21 -1.55 4.91
CA THR A 29 2.93 -0.84 4.84
C THR A 29 2.57 -0.20 6.17
N ARG A 30 2.72 -0.93 7.28
CA ARG A 30 2.48 -0.41 8.63
C ARG A 30 3.45 0.71 8.98
N GLN A 31 4.73 0.56 8.68
CA GLN A 31 5.73 1.59 8.95
C GLN A 31 5.43 2.91 8.23
N ILE A 32 4.95 2.88 6.99
CA ILE A 32 4.54 4.09 6.28
C ILE A 32 3.34 4.73 6.95
N ARG A 33 2.34 3.94 7.37
CA ARG A 33 1.19 4.46 8.11
C ARG A 33 1.64 5.15 9.41
N ASP A 34 2.41 4.44 10.22
CA ASP A 34 2.89 4.94 11.51
C ASP A 34 3.75 6.20 11.32
N SER A 35 4.56 6.24 10.26
CA SER A 35 5.33 7.42 9.87
C SER A 35 4.42 8.60 9.53
N ILE A 36 3.36 8.41 8.75
CA ILE A 36 2.41 9.48 8.40
C ILE A 36 1.71 9.99 9.68
N VAL A 37 1.19 9.09 10.51
CA VAL A 37 0.46 9.44 11.74
C VAL A 37 1.35 10.18 12.73
N SER A 38 2.62 9.79 12.86
CA SER A 38 3.56 10.40 13.80
C SER A 38 4.15 11.73 13.31
N SER A 39 4.24 11.93 11.99
CA SER A 39 4.93 13.09 11.41
C SER A 39 3.99 14.18 10.88
N THR A 40 2.69 13.89 10.72
CA THR A 40 1.77 14.79 10.02
C THR A 40 0.59 15.20 10.89
N ILE A 41 0.28 16.50 10.85
CA ILE A 41 -0.92 17.10 11.44
C ILE A 41 -1.76 17.80 10.37
N PRO A 42 -3.07 18.04 10.59
CA PRO A 42 -3.96 18.64 9.59
C PRO A 42 -3.43 19.93 8.94
N SER A 43 -2.76 20.80 9.71
CA SER A 43 -2.24 22.08 9.21
C SER A 43 -1.17 21.90 8.12
N ILE A 44 -0.27 20.93 8.27
CA ILE A 44 0.82 20.65 7.33
C ILE A 44 0.51 19.50 6.36
N THR A 45 -0.73 19.01 6.36
CA THR A 45 -1.17 17.90 5.50
C THR A 45 -1.23 18.35 4.03
N THR A 46 -0.62 17.56 3.15
CA THR A 46 -0.56 17.76 1.70
C THR A 46 -0.72 16.43 0.96
N PHE A 47 -0.94 16.50 -0.35
CA PHE A 47 -0.93 15.29 -1.18
C PHE A 47 0.41 14.54 -1.08
N ALA A 48 1.54 15.27 -1.11
CA ALA A 48 2.88 14.69 -1.19
C ALA A 48 3.31 13.95 0.10
N ASN A 49 2.84 14.36 1.28
CA ASN A 49 3.24 13.74 2.55
C ASN A 49 2.21 12.76 3.14
N VAL A 50 0.99 12.70 2.59
CA VAL A 50 -0.06 11.77 3.05
C VAL A 50 -0.49 10.83 1.94
N VAL A 51 -1.02 11.36 0.84
CA VAL A 51 -1.69 10.54 -0.19
C VAL A 51 -0.67 9.83 -1.07
N GLN A 52 0.36 10.53 -1.52
CA GLN A 52 1.37 9.97 -2.41
C GLN A 52 2.10 8.75 -1.78
N PRO A 53 2.61 8.80 -0.53
CA PRO A 53 3.27 7.65 0.08
C PRO A 53 2.35 6.44 0.25
N LEU A 54 1.04 6.66 0.52
CA LEU A 54 0.06 5.58 0.61
C LEU A 54 -0.15 4.92 -0.76
N ILE A 55 -0.32 5.71 -1.82
CA ILE A 55 -0.49 5.19 -3.19
C ILE A 55 0.76 4.47 -3.68
N ASP A 56 1.93 5.07 -3.51
CA ASP A 56 3.20 4.48 -3.94
C ASP A 56 3.43 3.13 -3.25
N ARG A 57 3.08 3.05 -1.96
CA ARG A 57 3.16 1.81 -1.20
C ARG A 57 2.18 0.76 -1.68
N GLU A 58 0.92 1.13 -1.88
CA GLU A 58 -0.14 0.23 -2.35
C GLU A 58 0.23 -0.36 -3.71
N ASN A 59 0.65 0.49 -4.64
CA ASN A 59 1.09 0.06 -5.96
C ASN A 59 2.26 -0.93 -5.88
N ALA A 60 3.26 -0.66 -5.02
CA ALA A 60 4.37 -1.57 -4.80
C ALA A 60 3.93 -2.91 -4.20
N SER A 61 3.00 -2.90 -3.22
CA SER A 61 2.43 -4.12 -2.63
C SER A 61 1.70 -4.95 -3.68
N LEU A 62 0.84 -4.32 -4.48
CA LEU A 62 0.08 -5.00 -5.53
C LEU A 62 0.99 -5.63 -6.58
N CYS A 63 2.07 -4.95 -6.96
CA CYS A 63 3.07 -5.52 -7.88
C CYS A 63 3.75 -6.75 -7.29
N SER A 64 4.19 -6.69 -6.03
CA SER A 64 4.91 -7.79 -5.39
C SER A 64 4.01 -8.97 -5.01
N LEU A 65 2.76 -8.74 -4.59
CA LEU A 65 1.85 -9.80 -4.14
C LEU A 65 1.11 -10.51 -5.26
N LYS A 66 0.81 -9.84 -6.39
CA LYS A 66 -0.02 -10.44 -7.45
C LYS A 66 0.55 -11.73 -8.03
N ILE A 67 1.86 -11.81 -8.24
CA ILE A 67 2.50 -13.00 -8.83
C ILE A 67 2.54 -14.17 -7.82
N PRO A 68 2.99 -13.98 -6.56
CA PRO A 68 2.90 -15.00 -5.52
C PRO A 68 1.53 -15.65 -5.40
N LEU A 69 0.44 -14.88 -5.50
CA LEU A 69 -0.93 -15.39 -5.39
C LEU A 69 -1.32 -16.34 -6.53
N VAL A 70 -0.77 -16.14 -7.73
CA VAL A 70 -1.03 -17.03 -8.88
C VAL A 70 -0.48 -18.44 -8.61
N PHE A 71 0.60 -18.58 -7.83
CA PHE A 71 1.19 -19.88 -7.51
C PHE A 71 0.24 -20.81 -6.75
N ALA A 72 -0.74 -20.29 -6.00
CA ALA A 72 -1.78 -21.10 -5.35
C ALA A 72 -2.61 -21.94 -6.32
N ILE A 73 -2.67 -21.49 -7.58
CA ILE A 73 -3.48 -22.06 -8.66
C ILE A 73 -2.61 -22.84 -9.65
N VAL A 74 -1.45 -22.29 -10.03
CA VAL A 74 -0.69 -22.79 -11.20
C VAL A 74 0.58 -23.56 -10.84
N SER A 75 1.07 -23.49 -9.60
CA SER A 75 2.29 -24.22 -9.23
C SER A 75 2.02 -25.72 -9.18
N ASP A 76 2.93 -26.54 -9.71
CA ASP A 76 2.89 -28.00 -9.58
C ASP A 76 3.35 -28.47 -8.18
N ASP A 77 4.10 -27.63 -7.46
CA ASP A 77 4.58 -27.88 -6.10
C ASP A 77 3.50 -27.58 -5.05
N GLN A 78 3.13 -28.59 -4.27
CA GLN A 78 2.10 -28.49 -3.22
C GLN A 78 2.51 -27.57 -2.07
N GLU A 79 3.78 -27.53 -1.68
CA GLU A 79 4.27 -26.65 -0.62
C GLU A 79 4.23 -25.19 -1.07
N VAL A 80 4.60 -24.92 -2.32
CA VAL A 80 4.49 -23.58 -2.92
C VAL A 80 3.02 -23.14 -3.00
N ARG A 81 2.10 -24.02 -3.41
CA ARG A 81 0.65 -23.71 -3.40
C ARG A 81 0.14 -23.36 -2.01
N ASN A 82 0.55 -24.12 -0.99
CA ASN A 82 0.13 -23.89 0.40
C ASN A 82 0.70 -22.59 0.96
N ALA A 83 1.98 -22.32 0.71
CA ALA A 83 2.62 -21.07 1.12
C ALA A 83 1.97 -19.85 0.44
N SER A 84 1.64 -19.96 -0.84
CA SER A 84 0.93 -18.90 -1.59
C SER A 84 -0.43 -18.57 -0.97
N ARG A 85 -1.23 -19.56 -0.60
CA ARG A 85 -2.52 -19.34 0.09
C ARG A 85 -2.34 -18.77 1.49
N ALA A 86 -1.30 -19.20 2.21
CA ALA A 86 -0.99 -18.67 3.53
C ALA A 86 -0.57 -17.18 3.44
N ALA A 87 0.22 -16.81 2.44
CA ALA A 87 0.56 -15.43 2.14
C ALA A 87 -0.66 -14.59 1.76
N GLU A 88 -1.58 -15.12 0.95
CA GLU A 88 -2.85 -14.44 0.66
C GLU A 88 -3.60 -14.09 1.93
N LYS A 89 -3.73 -15.06 2.83
CA LYS A 89 -4.39 -14.85 4.12
C LYS A 89 -3.66 -13.79 4.97
N LEU A 90 -2.33 -13.87 5.03
CA LEU A 90 -1.48 -12.90 5.75
C LEU A 90 -1.60 -11.48 5.19
N ALA A 91 -1.84 -11.32 3.88
CA ALA A 91 -2.00 -10.03 3.24
C ALA A 91 -3.40 -9.42 3.44
N VAL A 92 -4.45 -10.24 3.45
CA VAL A 92 -5.85 -9.78 3.55
C VAL A 92 -6.29 -9.52 4.99
N GLU A 93 -5.80 -10.28 5.96
CA GLU A 93 -6.24 -10.19 7.37
C GLU A 93 -5.87 -8.84 8.05
N PRO A 94 -4.70 -8.24 7.79
CA PRO A 94 -4.37 -6.89 8.27
C PRO A 94 -5.22 -5.78 7.62
N ASP A 95 -5.54 -5.92 6.33
CA ASP A 95 -6.12 -4.85 5.50
C ASP A 95 -7.41 -4.26 6.09
N THR A 96 -8.25 -5.07 6.75
CA THR A 96 -9.50 -4.59 7.37
C THR A 96 -9.28 -3.71 8.60
N GLN A 97 -8.34 -4.05 9.47
CA GLN A 97 -8.01 -3.25 10.65
C GLN A 97 -7.34 -1.93 10.23
N GLU A 98 -6.55 -2.03 9.18
CA GLU A 98 -5.74 -0.98 8.57
C GLU A 98 -6.57 0.07 7.82
N LEU A 99 -7.64 -0.34 7.13
CA LEU A 99 -8.63 0.55 6.51
C LEU A 99 -9.44 1.38 7.53
N MET A 100 -9.43 0.99 8.81
CA MET A 100 -10.19 1.65 9.87
C MET A 100 -9.41 2.72 10.63
N ASP A 101 -8.18 3.07 10.22
CA ASP A 101 -7.42 4.14 10.88
C ASP A 101 -8.06 5.51 10.65
N LYS A 102 -8.75 6.00 11.68
CA LYS A 102 -9.47 7.29 11.68
C LYS A 102 -8.54 8.48 11.46
N ILE A 103 -7.28 8.41 11.88
CA ILE A 103 -6.34 9.51 11.71
C ILE A 103 -5.95 9.62 10.24
N ILE A 104 -5.61 8.50 9.61
CA ILE A 104 -5.31 8.48 8.17
C ILE A 104 -6.52 8.96 7.37
N ALA A 105 -7.72 8.49 7.69
CA ALA A 105 -8.95 8.94 7.03
C ALA A 105 -9.15 10.47 7.16
N LEU A 106 -8.90 11.03 8.36
CA LEU A 106 -8.97 12.47 8.59
C LEU A 106 -7.94 13.23 7.76
N LEU A 107 -6.68 12.78 7.73
CA LEU A 107 -5.61 13.43 6.97
C LEU A 107 -5.92 13.43 5.47
N VAL A 108 -6.43 12.31 4.93
CA VAL A 108 -6.87 12.22 3.52
C VAL A 108 -8.03 13.18 3.24
N ALA A 109 -9.01 13.28 4.15
CA ALA A 109 -10.12 14.22 4.01
C ALA A 109 -9.65 15.68 3.97
N VAL A 110 -8.66 16.04 4.80
CA VAL A 110 -8.03 17.37 4.79
C VAL A 110 -7.37 17.67 3.44
N VAL A 111 -6.69 16.70 2.82
CA VAL A 111 -6.12 16.87 1.47
C VAL A 111 -7.23 17.11 0.44
N ALA A 112 -8.32 16.34 0.51
CA ALA A 112 -9.43 16.46 -0.43
C ALA A 112 -10.12 17.83 -0.36
N GLU A 113 -10.35 18.36 0.84
CA GLU A 113 -10.95 19.68 1.02
C GLU A 113 -10.02 20.81 0.54
N LYS A 114 -8.72 20.74 0.85
CA LYS A 114 -7.74 21.70 0.31
C LYS A 114 -7.76 21.76 -1.21
N TRP A 115 -7.84 20.59 -1.86
CA TRP A 115 -7.93 20.51 -3.32
C TRP A 115 -9.25 21.09 -3.87
N ARG A 116 -10.37 20.86 -3.18
CA ARG A 116 -11.68 21.42 -3.55
C ARG A 116 -11.67 22.94 -3.50
N GLU A 117 -11.17 23.52 -2.41
CA GLU A 117 -11.06 24.97 -2.24
C GLU A 117 -10.17 25.61 -3.31
N GLU A 118 -9.04 24.98 -3.65
CA GLU A 118 -8.15 25.47 -4.69
C GLU A 118 -8.82 25.44 -6.07
N LYS A 119 -9.53 24.35 -6.39
CA LYS A 119 -10.28 24.21 -7.63
C LYS A 119 -11.36 25.28 -7.78
N GLU A 120 -12.10 25.60 -6.71
CA GLU A 120 -13.12 26.65 -6.71
C GLU A 120 -12.52 28.04 -6.93
N LYS A 121 -11.38 28.34 -6.29
CA LYS A 121 -10.65 29.60 -6.49
C LYS A 121 -10.19 29.77 -7.93
N LEU A 122 -9.66 28.70 -8.54
CA LEU A 122 -9.23 28.73 -9.95
C LEU A 122 -10.41 28.95 -10.90
N ALA A 123 -11.57 28.34 -10.62
CA ALA A 123 -12.78 28.55 -11.41
C ALA A 123 -13.29 30.01 -11.32
N ALA A 124 -13.27 30.61 -10.12
CA ALA A 124 -13.68 31.98 -9.91
C ALA A 124 -12.71 33.03 -10.52
N GLN A 125 -11.46 32.65 -10.80
CA GLN A 125 -10.48 33.50 -11.50
C GLN A 125 -10.59 33.42 -13.03
N ALA A 126 -11.36 32.47 -13.55
CA ALA A 126 -11.56 32.26 -14.98
C ALA A 126 -12.85 32.92 -15.52
N GLU A 127 -13.67 33.50 -14.64
CA GLU A 127 -14.81 34.39 -14.96
C GLU A 127 -14.39 35.86 -14.92
#